data_AF-A0A7S2JA07-F1
#
_entry.id   AF-A0A7S2JA07-F1
#
_cell.length_a   1.000
_cell.length_b   1.000
_cell.length_c   1.000
_cell.angle_alpha   90.00
_cell.angle_beta   90.00
_cell.angle_gamma   90.00
#
_symmetry.space_group_name_H-M   'P 1'
#
loop_
_entity.id
_entity.type
_entity.pdbx_description
1 polymer ?
#
loop_
_entity_poly.entity_id
_entity_poly.type
_entity_poly.pdbx_seq_one_letter_code
_entity_poly.pdbx_strand_id
1 'polypeptide(L)'
;SLSAQEQSLIQAVLSWNVRVAPAPCCLYHAYVDEARARIAELARQRCVAEFRPVTEAQCPQCGLLCEGWADDQAEDSSDFVCAVCAAPLARTPPAPARFVSL
;
A
#
# COMPACT_ATOMS: atom_id res chain seq x y z
N SER A 1 -18.56 4.85 -6.95
CA SER A 1 -17.47 3.85 -7.04
C SER A 1 -16.61 3.99 -5.80
N LEU A 2 -15.89 2.93 -5.40
CA LEU A 2 -14.89 3.03 -4.33
C LEU A 2 -13.72 3.90 -4.80
N SER A 3 -13.16 4.70 -3.90
CA SER A 3 -11.88 5.38 -4.08
C SER A 3 -10.74 4.38 -4.24
N ALA A 4 -9.62 4.82 -4.80
CA ALA A 4 -8.43 3.98 -4.94
C ALA A 4 -7.91 3.47 -3.59
N GLN A 5 -7.99 4.28 -2.53
CA GLN A 5 -7.59 3.88 -1.18
C GLN A 5 -8.48 2.78 -0.62
N GLU A 6 -9.81 2.88 -0.80
CA GLU A 6 -10.74 1.83 -0.36
C GLU A 6 -10.52 0.53 -1.12
N GLN A 7 -10.31 0.60 -2.45
CA GLN A 7 -10.02 -0.57 -3.26
C GLN A 7 -8.70 -1.24 -2.84
N SER A 8 -7.65 -0.45 -2.62
CA SER A 8 -6.36 -0.93 -2.16
C SER A 8 -6.46 -1.60 -0.78
N LEU A 9 -7.22 -1.02 0.15
CA LEU A 9 -7.45 -1.62 1.47
C LEU A 9 -8.17 -2.96 1.35
N ILE A 10 -9.22 -3.05 0.53
CA ILE A 10 -9.95 -4.31 0.32
C ILE A 10 -9.02 -5.37 -0.30
N GLN A 11 -8.26 -5.02 -1.33
CA GLN A 11 -7.29 -5.92 -1.94
C GLN A 11 -6.25 -6.42 -0.93
N ALA A 12 -5.71 -5.52 -0.10
CA ALA A 12 -4.73 -5.87 0.92
C ALA A 12 -5.33 -6.83 1.96
N VAL A 13 -6.52 -6.56 2.46
CA VAL A 13 -7.15 -7.42 3.48
C VAL A 13 -7.52 -8.79 2.91
N LEU A 14 -7.93 -8.86 1.64
CA LEU A 14 -8.20 -10.13 0.96
C LEU A 14 -6.93 -10.95 0.67
N SER A 15 -5.75 -10.32 0.59
CA SER A 15 -4.48 -11.02 0.33
C SER A 15 -3.82 -11.62 1.57
N TRP A 16 -4.32 -11.32 2.77
CA TRP A 16 -3.75 -11.81 4.03
C TRP A 16 -3.78 -13.33 4.18
N ASN A 17 -4.61 -14.04 3.38
CA ASN A 17 -4.80 -15.49 3.47
C ASN A 17 -5.15 -15.96 4.89
N VAL A 18 -5.69 -15.08 5.73
CA VAL A 18 -6.12 -15.38 7.10
C VAL A 18 -7.57 -15.82 7.10
N ARG A 19 -7.90 -16.80 7.94
CA ARG A 19 -9.29 -17.19 8.16
C ARG A 19 -9.95 -16.16 9.07
N VAL A 20 -11.00 -15.52 8.57
CA VAL A 20 -11.81 -14.58 9.35
C VAL A 20 -13.09 -15.28 9.78
N ALA A 21 -13.47 -15.12 11.05
CA ALA A 21 -14.73 -15.64 11.57
C ALA A 21 -15.91 -14.92 10.89
N PRO A 22 -16.98 -15.63 10.50
CA PRO A 22 -18.15 -14.99 9.91
C PRO A 22 -18.74 -13.92 10.84
N ALA A 23 -18.99 -12.72 10.31
CA ALA A 23 -19.73 -11.69 11.01
C ALA A 23 -21.25 -11.87 10.80
N PRO A 24 -22.11 -11.34 11.70
CA PRO A 24 -23.56 -11.42 11.56
C PRO A 24 -24.11 -10.77 10.28
N CYS A 25 -23.41 -9.77 9.75
CA CYS A 25 -23.84 -9.03 8.57
C CYS A 25 -23.44 -9.74 7.26
N CYS A 26 -22.13 -9.82 6.98
CA CYS A 26 -21.60 -10.46 5.78
C CYS A 26 -20.08 -10.69 5.89
N LEU A 27 -19.51 -11.46 4.96
CA LEU A 27 -18.07 -11.73 4.91
C LEU A 27 -17.23 -10.47 4.67
N TYR A 28 -17.73 -9.51 3.87
CA TYR A 28 -17.08 -8.22 3.69
C TYR A 28 -16.88 -7.49 5.03
N HIS A 29 -17.95 -7.36 5.83
CA HIS A 29 -17.86 -6.71 7.14
C HIS A 29 -17.00 -7.51 8.13
N ALA A 30 -16.94 -8.84 7.99
CA ALA A 30 -16.02 -9.66 8.79
C ALA A 30 -14.55 -9.28 8.55
N TYR A 31 -14.13 -9.17 7.29
CA TYR A 31 -12.77 -8.75 6.92
C TYR A 31 -12.47 -7.31 7.35
N VAL A 32 -13.45 -6.39 7.20
CA VAL A 32 -13.32 -5.01 7.67
C VAL A 32 -13.14 -4.96 9.20
N ASP A 33 -13.90 -5.76 9.94
CA ASP A 33 -13.79 -5.83 11.40
C ASP A 33 -12.44 -6.42 11.84
N GLU A 34 -11.93 -7.46 11.16
CA GLU A 34 -10.59 -8.01 11.41
C GLU A 34 -9.50 -6.97 11.15
N ALA A 35 -9.57 -6.27 10.01
CA ALA A 35 -8.62 -5.21 9.69
C ALA A 35 -8.64 -4.08 10.74
N ARG A 36 -9.83 -3.67 11.18
CA ARG A 36 -9.99 -2.69 12.25
C ARG A 36 -9.34 -3.16 13.56
N ALA A 37 -9.50 -4.42 13.93
CA ALA A 37 -8.89 -4.99 15.13
C ALA A 37 -7.35 -4.97 15.05
N ARG A 38 -6.77 -5.36 13.90
CA ARG A 38 -5.32 -5.32 13.67
C ARG A 38 -4.78 -3.89 13.72
N ILE A 39 -5.46 -2.94 13.09
CA ILE A 39 -5.08 -1.51 13.13
C ILE A 39 -5.10 -0.99 14.58
N ALA A 40 -6.13 -1.33 15.36
CA ALA A 40 -6.22 -0.93 16.77
C ALA A 40 -5.10 -1.54 17.63
N GLU A 41 -4.61 -2.73 17.28
CA GLU A 41 -3.44 -3.32 17.93
C GLU A 41 -2.14 -2.60 17.54
N LEU A 42 -1.93 -2.35 16.25
CA LEU A 42 -0.77 -1.61 15.74
C LEU A 42 -0.70 -0.19 16.33
N ALA A 43 -1.83 0.49 16.45
CA ALA A 43 -1.91 1.85 17.02
C ALA A 43 -1.50 1.92 18.51
N ARG A 44 -1.50 0.78 19.22
CA ARG A 44 -1.03 0.70 20.61
C ARG A 44 0.47 0.41 20.73
N GLN A 45 1.14 0.09 19.63
CA GLN A 45 2.58 -0.15 19.65
C GLN A 45 3.36 1.15 19.82
N ARG A 46 4.63 1.06 20.26
CA ARG A 46 5.50 2.23 20.37
C ARG A 46 5.74 2.82 18.98
N CYS A 47 5.81 4.15 18.91
CA CYS A 47 6.13 4.86 17.67
C CYS A 47 7.47 4.37 17.09
N VAL A 48 7.49 4.09 15.79
CA VAL A 48 8.71 3.78 15.04
C VAL A 48 9.23 5.10 14.45
N ALA A 49 10.27 5.67 15.06
CA ALA A 49 10.77 7.02 14.75
C ALA A 49 11.15 7.24 13.27
N GLU A 50 11.58 6.18 12.59
CA GLU A 50 12.04 6.23 11.20
C GLU A 50 11.07 5.53 10.23
N PHE A 51 9.81 5.35 10.63
CA PHE A 51 8.81 4.76 9.73
C PHE A 51 8.61 5.64 8.51
N ARG A 52 8.94 5.09 7.33
CA ARG A 52 8.71 5.70 6.03
C ARG A 52 8.25 4.61 5.06
N PRO A 53 7.28 4.91 4.19
CA PRO A 53 6.97 4.01 3.10
C PRO A 53 8.22 3.82 2.23
N VAL A 54 8.60 2.57 1.96
CA VAL A 54 9.70 2.23 1.06
C VAL A 54 9.10 1.93 -0.30
N THR A 55 9.22 2.86 -1.25
CA THR A 55 8.80 2.63 -2.63
C THR A 55 9.62 3.51 -3.58
N GLU A 56 9.75 3.03 -4.80
CA GLU A 56 10.44 3.70 -5.90
C GLU A 56 9.46 4.44 -6.82
N ALA A 57 8.14 4.28 -6.62
CA ALA A 57 7.14 4.97 -7.41
C ALA A 57 5.82 5.27 -6.68
N GLN A 58 5.18 6.34 -7.15
CA GLN A 58 3.85 6.75 -6.72
C GLN A 58 2.99 7.01 -7.96
N CYS A 59 1.77 6.49 -7.97
CA CYS A 59 0.83 6.77 -9.05
C CYS A 59 0.41 8.26 -9.00
N PRO A 60 0.62 9.05 -10.08
CA PRO A 60 0.28 10.48 -10.08
C PRO A 60 -1.23 10.74 -10.05
N GLN A 61 -2.04 9.75 -10.42
CA GLN A 61 -3.50 9.90 -10.47
C GLN A 61 -4.18 9.57 -9.14
N CYS A 62 -3.75 8.49 -8.46
CA CYS A 62 -4.42 8.03 -7.23
C CYS A 62 -3.57 8.17 -5.97
N GLY A 63 -2.30 8.56 -6.09
CA GLY A 63 -1.40 8.79 -4.96
C GLY A 63 -0.94 7.54 -4.22
N LEU A 64 -1.32 6.34 -4.69
CA LEU A 64 -0.87 5.08 -4.09
C LEU A 64 0.58 4.81 -4.47
N LEU A 65 1.30 4.26 -3.51
CA LEU A 65 2.66 3.78 -3.66
C LEU A 65 2.63 2.42 -4.37
N CYS A 66 3.61 2.16 -5.23
CA CYS A 66 3.63 0.95 -6.04
C CYS A 66 4.93 0.17 -5.84
N GLU A 67 4.81 -1.12 -5.54
CA GLU A 67 5.93 -2.05 -5.47
C GLU A 67 6.28 -2.56 -6.88
N GLY A 68 7.56 -2.82 -7.17
CA GLY A 68 7.96 -3.52 -8.41
C GLY A 68 8.76 -2.72 -9.45
N TRP A 69 9.45 -1.65 -9.06
CA TRP A 69 10.44 -1.00 -9.94
C TRP A 69 11.85 -1.60 -9.82
N ALA A 70 12.08 -2.41 -8.78
CA ALA A 70 13.34 -3.09 -8.51
C ALA A 70 13.35 -4.49 -9.15
N ASP A 71 13.44 -4.53 -10.47
CA ASP A 71 14.21 -5.59 -11.12
C ASP A 71 14.96 -4.93 -12.28
N ASP A 72 16.28 -4.87 -12.13
CA ASP A 72 17.25 -4.26 -13.06
C ASP A 72 17.33 -4.98 -14.43
N GLN A 73 16.29 -5.72 -14.83
CA GLN A 73 16.25 -6.55 -16.04
C GLN A 73 15.08 -6.26 -16.99
N ALA A 74 14.22 -5.28 -16.74
CA ALA A 74 13.23 -4.85 -17.73
C ALA A 74 13.82 -3.77 -18.64
N GLU A 75 14.40 -4.16 -19.77
CA GLU A 75 14.90 -3.25 -20.81
C GLU A 75 13.80 -2.36 -21.43
N ASP A 76 12.52 -2.56 -21.08
CA ASP A 76 11.39 -1.70 -21.46
C ASP A 76 10.68 -1.11 -20.22
N SER A 77 11.15 0.06 -19.78
CA SER A 77 10.63 0.81 -18.62
C SER A 77 9.30 1.54 -18.84
N SER A 78 8.63 1.38 -19.99
CA SER A 78 7.47 2.19 -20.39
C SER A 78 6.11 1.68 -19.90
N ASP A 79 6.01 0.45 -19.38
CA ASP A 79 4.72 -0.24 -19.28
C ASP A 79 4.22 -0.47 -17.84
N PHE A 80 4.88 0.13 -16.84
CA PHE A 80 4.42 0.01 -15.46
C PHE A 80 3.15 0.83 -15.22
N VAL A 81 2.03 0.13 -14.97
CA VAL A 81 0.72 0.74 -14.67
C VAL A 81 0.30 0.46 -13.23
N CYS A 82 -0.46 1.39 -12.64
CA CYS A 82 -1.01 1.26 -11.31
C CYS A 82 -2.00 0.08 -11.25
N ALA A 83 -1.80 -0.87 -10.34
CA ALA A 83 -2.69 -2.02 -10.16
C ALA A 83 -4.13 -1.65 -9.74
N VAL A 84 -4.35 -0.42 -9.26
CA VAL A 84 -5.65 0.06 -8.78
C VAL A 84 -6.41 0.87 -9.83
N CYS A 85 -5.74 1.80 -10.52
CA CYS A 85 -6.42 2.70 -11.48
C CYS A 85 -5.93 2.57 -12.92
N ALA A 86 -4.99 1.66 -13.20
CA ALA A 86 -4.36 1.43 -14.51
C ALA A 86 -3.62 2.64 -15.12
N ALA A 87 -3.44 3.73 -14.36
CA ALA A 87 -2.68 4.88 -14.82
C ALA A 87 -1.18 4.56 -14.90
N PRO A 88 -0.43 5.14 -15.85
CA PRO A 88 1.03 5.01 -15.91
C PRO A 88 1.68 5.43 -14.60
N LEU A 89 2.65 4.65 -14.14
CA LEU A 89 3.41 4.96 -12.93
C LEU A 89 4.54 5.94 -13.26
N ALA A 90 4.82 6.83 -12.31
CA ALA A 90 5.96 7.73 -12.35
C ALA A 90 6.93 7.37 -11.22
N ARG A 91 8.23 7.35 -11.53
CA ARG A 91 9.26 7.21 -10.48
C ARG A 91 9.13 8.37 -9.50
N THR A 92 9.12 8.04 -8.21
CA THR A 92 9.28 9.08 -7.20
C THR A 92 10.71 9.61 -7.27
N PRO A 93 10.92 10.94 -7.33
CA PRO A 93 12.26 11.48 -7.27
C PRO A 93 12.93 11.03 -5.96
N PRO A 94 14.25 10.78 -5.97
CA PRO A 94 14.98 10.37 -4.77
C PRO A 94 14.74 11.40 -3.67
N ALA A 95 14.45 10.92 -2.45
CA ALA A 95 14.31 11.79 -1.30
C ALA A 95 15.58 12.67 -1.18
N PRO A 96 15.46 13.98 -0.93
CA PRO A 96 16.63 14.83 -0.77
C PRO A 96 17.52 14.26 0.33
N ALA A 97 18.80 14.09 0.02
CA ALA A 97 19.78 13.57 0.98
C ALA A 97 19.71 14.44 2.24
N ARG A 98 19.28 13.86 3.36
CA ARG A 98 19.42 14.50 4.66
C ARG A 98 20.91 14.55 4.95
N PHE A 99 21.50 15.75 4.89
CA PHE A 99 22.84 15.97 5.44
C PHE A 99 22.79 15.63 6.93
N VAL A 100 23.37 14.49 7.27
CA VAL A 100 23.68 14.17 8.67
C VAL A 100 24.95 14.94 8.98
N SER A 101 24.83 16.07 9.66
CA SER A 101 25.98 16.74 10.25
C SER A 101 26.54 15.83 11.33
N LEU A 102 27.76 15.32 11.12
CA LEU A 102 28.56 14.60 12.10
C LEU A 102 29.09 15.56 13.17
#